data_AF-A0A7X7PX50-F1
#
_entry.id   AF-A0A7X7PX50-F1
#
_cell.length_a   1.000
_cell.length_b   1.000
_cell.length_c   1.000
_cell.angle_alpha   90.00
_cell.angle_beta   90.00
_cell.angle_gamma   90.00
#
_symmetry.space_group_name_H-M   'P 1'
#
loop_
_entity.id
_entity.type
_entity.pdbx_description
1 polymer ?
#
loop_
_entity_poly.entity_id
_entity_poly.type
_entity_poly.pdbx_seq_one_letter_code
_entity_poly.pdbx_strand_id
1 'polypeptide(L)'
;MQRRDELVKLTPAIPKEALRFIARNRQAMLAHLSGNLPRPAEARGHPDPHRLTAEQKVFDAKSLQEALSWLGPAERVHVAGDPRLLERLAELPDS
;
A
#
# COMPACT_ATOMS: atom_id res chain seq x y z
N MET A 1 -14.62 -21.53 -7.47
CA MET A 1 -14.90 -20.13 -7.06
C MET A 1 -15.53 -20.03 -5.67
N GLN A 2 -16.40 -20.95 -5.26
CA GLN A 2 -17.11 -20.96 -3.95
C GLN A 2 -16.26 -20.63 -2.71
N ARG A 3 -15.10 -21.29 -2.55
CA ARG A 3 -14.21 -21.09 -1.40
C ARG A 3 -13.63 -19.66 -1.30
N ARG A 4 -13.40 -19.01 -2.45
CA ARG A 4 -12.95 -17.61 -2.47
C ARG A 4 -14.03 -16.69 -1.90
N ASP A 5 -15.26 -16.89 -2.34
CA ASP A 5 -16.37 -16.01 -1.99
C ASP A 5 -16.81 -16.20 -0.53
N GLU A 6 -16.65 -17.40 0.02
CA GLU A 6 -16.79 -17.68 1.46
C GLU A 6 -15.74 -16.96 2.29
N LEU A 7 -14.47 -17.01 1.88
CA LEU A 7 -13.38 -16.31 2.56
C LEU A 7 -13.58 -14.79 2.53
N VAL A 8 -14.03 -14.24 1.40
CA VAL A 8 -14.34 -12.81 1.26
C VAL A 8 -15.48 -12.39 2.20
N LYS A 9 -16.51 -13.23 2.39
CA LYS A 9 -17.62 -12.95 3.33
C LYS A 9 -17.20 -12.98 4.80
N LEU A 10 -16.20 -13.80 5.13
CA LEU A 10 -15.65 -13.92 6.49
C LEU A 10 -14.58 -12.86 6.79
N THR A 11 -14.12 -12.13 5.77
CA THR A 11 -13.09 -11.12 5.94
C THR A 11 -13.73 -9.84 6.49
N PRO A 12 -13.31 -9.34 7.66
CA PRO A 12 -13.78 -8.06 8.16
C PRO A 12 -13.47 -6.97 7.14
N ALA A 13 -14.37 -5.97 7.02
CA ALA A 13 -14.20 -4.89 6.06
C ALA A 13 -12.81 -4.26 6.21
N ILE A 14 -12.06 -4.18 5.11
CA ILE A 14 -10.76 -3.50 5.09
C ILE A 14 -11.02 -2.08 5.56
N PRO A 15 -10.44 -1.65 6.70
CA PRO A 15 -10.66 -0.30 7.20
C PRO A 15 -10.27 0.69 6.10
N LYS A 16 -11.01 1.81 5.96
CA LYS A 16 -10.56 2.95 5.13
C LYS A 16 -9.13 3.39 5.50
N GLU A 17 -8.70 3.03 6.70
CA GLU A 17 -7.40 3.29 7.30
C GLU A 17 -6.44 2.10 7.28
N ALA A 18 -6.68 1.04 6.48
CA ALA A 18 -5.81 -0.14 6.48
C ALA A 18 -4.35 0.21 6.19
N LEU A 19 -4.10 1.12 5.23
CA LEU A 19 -2.75 1.55 4.91
C LEU A 19 -2.11 2.34 6.06
N ARG A 20 -2.88 3.16 6.77
CA ARG A 20 -2.43 3.85 8.00
C ARG A 20 -2.10 2.84 9.10
N PHE A 21 -2.99 1.85 9.31
CA PHE A 21 -2.78 0.80 10.30
C PHE A 21 -1.49 0.02 10.04
N ILE A 22 -1.26 -0.40 8.80
CA ILE A 22 -0.05 -1.10 8.38
C ILE A 22 1.17 -0.20 8.59
N ALA A 23 1.12 1.08 8.18
CA ALA A 23 2.23 2.02 8.35
C ALA A 23 2.60 2.29 9.83
N ARG A 24 1.64 2.18 10.76
CA ARG A 24 1.87 2.44 12.20
C ARG A 24 2.07 1.19 13.05
N ASN A 25 1.85 0.01 12.50
CA ASN A 25 2.04 -1.24 13.19
C ASN A 25 3.13 -2.06 12.50
N ARG A 26 4.36 -1.99 13.02
CA ARG A 26 5.53 -2.69 12.45
C ARG A 26 5.27 -4.19 12.28
N GLN A 27 4.62 -4.84 13.24
CA GLN A 27 4.32 -6.27 13.17
C GLN A 27 3.31 -6.56 12.04
N ALA A 28 2.28 -5.72 11.90
CA ALA A 28 1.33 -5.84 10.80
C ALA A 28 1.99 -5.57 9.44
N MET A 29 2.91 -4.61 9.35
CA MET A 29 3.68 -4.34 8.14
C MET A 29 4.54 -5.52 7.73
N LEU A 30 5.30 -6.10 8.65
CA LEU A 30 6.13 -7.27 8.37
C LEU A 30 5.28 -8.48 7.95
N ALA A 31 4.16 -8.72 8.64
CA ALA A 31 3.23 -9.79 8.27
C ALA A 31 2.64 -9.57 6.87
N HIS A 32 2.21 -8.34 6.55
CA HIS A 32 1.68 -7.95 5.25
C HIS A 32 2.72 -8.15 4.13
N LEU A 33 3.94 -7.67 4.34
CA LEU A 33 5.04 -7.83 3.37
C LEU A 33 5.43 -9.29 3.16
N SER A 34 5.45 -10.11 4.21
CA SER A 34 5.79 -11.53 4.12
C SER A 34 4.77 -12.34 3.31
N GLY A 35 3.52 -11.87 3.21
CA GLY A 35 2.48 -12.49 2.42
C GLY A 35 2.47 -12.08 0.95
N ASN A 36 3.21 -11.03 0.58
CA ASN A 36 3.24 -10.52 -0.78
C ASN A 36 4.20 -11.34 -1.65
N LEU A 37 3.72 -11.77 -2.82
CA LEU A 37 4.58 -12.29 -3.86
C LEU A 37 5.47 -11.17 -4.42
N PRO A 38 6.69 -11.50 -4.91
CA PRO A 38 7.52 -10.53 -5.61
C PRO A 38 6.73 -9.90 -6.76
N ARG A 39 6.83 -8.57 -6.87
CA ARG A 39 6.18 -7.86 -7.97
C ARG A 39 6.77 -8.33 -9.31
N PRO A 40 5.94 -8.58 -10.34
CA PRO A 40 6.43 -8.81 -11.70
C PRO A 40 7.27 -7.62 -12.19
N ALA A 41 8.30 -7.90 -12.97
CA ALA A 41 9.10 -6.84 -13.60
C ALA A 41 8.25 -6.04 -14.60
N GLU A 42 8.44 -4.72 -14.63
CA GLU A 42 7.79 -3.87 -15.63
C GLU A 42 8.39 -4.11 -17.02
N ALA A 43 7.55 -4.06 -18.05
CA ALA A 43 8.01 -4.14 -19.43
C ALA A 43 8.71 -2.83 -19.82
N ARG A 44 9.87 -2.95 -20.48
CA ARG A 44 10.63 -1.78 -20.97
C ARG A 44 9.73 -0.92 -21.87
N GLY A 45 9.68 0.38 -21.61
CA GLY A 45 8.84 1.33 -22.37
C GLY A 45 7.37 1.36 -21.95
N HIS A 46 6.97 0.52 -20.99
CA HIS A 46 5.60 0.45 -20.48
C HIS A 46 5.60 0.50 -18.94
N PRO A 47 6.04 1.62 -18.35
CA PRO A 47 5.99 1.77 -16.90
C PRO A 47 4.53 1.84 -16.42
N ASP A 48 4.29 1.42 -15.18
CA ASP A 48 2.98 1.60 -14.55
C ASP A 48 2.83 3.04 -14.05
N PRO A 49 1.94 3.87 -14.65
CA PRO A 49 1.79 5.26 -14.25
C PRO A 49 1.25 5.42 -12.82
N HIS A 50 0.42 4.48 -12.35
CA HIS A 50 -0.10 4.53 -10.99
C HIS A 50 1.01 4.22 -9.98
N ARG A 51 1.95 3.32 -10.31
CA ARG A 51 3.13 3.09 -9.46
C ARG A 51 4.00 4.34 -9.38
N LEU A 52 4.37 4.93 -10.51
CA LEU A 52 5.26 6.10 -10.54
C LEU A 52 4.63 7.29 -9.81
N THR A 53 3.33 7.50 -9.99
CA THR A 53 2.59 8.55 -9.31
C THR A 53 2.51 8.30 -7.79
N ALA A 54 2.26 7.05 -7.38
CA ALA A 54 2.24 6.67 -5.97
C ALA A 54 3.59 6.94 -5.29
N GLU A 55 4.68 6.55 -5.95
CA GLU A 55 6.04 6.80 -5.47
C GLU A 55 6.28 8.31 -5.26
N GLN A 56 6.04 9.13 -6.28
CA GLN A 56 6.25 10.58 -6.19
C GLN A 56 5.43 11.19 -5.04
N LYS A 57 4.14 10.85 -4.93
CA LYS A 57 3.26 11.34 -3.86
C LYS A 57 3.76 10.99 -2.47
N VAL A 58 4.24 9.76 -2.27
CA VAL A 58 4.75 9.30 -0.96
C VAL A 58 6.06 10.01 -0.60
N PHE A 59 6.95 10.24 -1.57
CA PHE A 59 8.20 10.94 -1.32
C PHE A 59 8.05 12.44 -1.11
N ASP A 60 7.08 13.08 -1.77
CA ASP A 60 6.79 14.51 -1.62
C ASP A 60 6.02 14.85 -0.34
N ALA A 61 5.28 13.88 0.20
CA ALA A 61 4.47 14.10 1.40
C ALA A 61 5.35 14.39 2.63
N LYS A 62 4.90 15.33 3.45
CA LYS A 62 5.52 15.72 4.70
C LYS A 62 4.88 15.04 5.91
N SER A 63 3.67 14.53 5.77
CA SER A 63 2.98 13.74 6.79
C SER A 63 2.21 12.56 6.21
N LEU A 64 1.91 11.59 7.06
CA LEU A 64 1.12 10.41 6.72
C LEU A 64 -0.29 10.82 6.27
N GLN A 65 -0.90 11.80 6.95
CA GLN A 65 -2.20 12.31 6.55
C GLN A 65 -2.17 12.89 5.13
N GLU A 66 -1.15 13.69 4.82
CA GLU A 66 -0.97 14.29 3.50
C GLU A 66 -0.79 13.21 2.42
N ALA A 67 0.13 12.26 2.62
CA ALA A 67 0.33 11.14 1.69
C ALA A 67 -0.98 10.38 1.42
N LEU A 68 -1.72 10.01 2.46
CA LEU A 68 -2.98 9.27 2.33
C LEU A 68 -4.08 10.08 1.64
N SER A 69 -4.07 11.41 1.76
CA SER A 69 -5.01 12.30 1.09
C SER A 69 -4.79 12.39 -0.42
N TRP A 70 -3.53 12.26 -0.88
CA TRP A 70 -3.17 12.33 -2.30
C TRP A 70 -3.31 11.00 -3.02
N LEU A 71 -3.15 9.89 -2.29
CA LEU A 71 -3.17 8.54 -2.86
C LEU A 71 -4.58 8.09 -3.25
N GLY A 72 -4.78 7.90 -4.56
CA GLY A 72 -5.95 7.27 -5.15
C GLY A 72 -5.98 5.75 -4.97
N PRO A 73 -7.09 5.08 -5.35
CA PRO A 73 -7.27 3.65 -5.11
C PRO A 73 -6.18 2.75 -5.70
N ALA A 74 -5.79 2.95 -6.96
CA ALA A 74 -4.74 2.14 -7.61
C ALA A 74 -3.36 2.37 -6.98
N GLU A 75 -3.05 3.62 -6.65
CA GLU A 75 -1.80 4.02 -6.02
C GLU A 75 -1.64 3.38 -4.64
N ARG A 76 -2.73 3.32 -3.85
CA ARG A 76 -2.74 2.64 -2.54
C ARG A 76 -2.39 1.16 -2.65
N VAL A 77 -2.84 0.48 -3.72
CA VAL A 77 -2.46 -0.91 -3.98
C VAL A 77 -0.97 -1.02 -4.24
N HIS A 78 -0.41 -0.10 -5.03
CA HIS A 78 1.04 -0.10 -5.28
C HIS A 78 1.86 0.16 -4.03
N VAL A 79 1.46 1.10 -3.19
CA VAL A 79 2.14 1.37 -1.90
C VAL A 79 2.06 0.13 -1.01
N ALA A 80 0.87 -0.45 -0.84
CA ALA A 80 0.70 -1.65 -0.01
C ALA A 80 1.53 -2.85 -0.51
N GLY A 81 1.82 -2.94 -1.80
CA GLY A 81 2.61 -4.02 -2.40
C GLY A 81 4.12 -3.75 -2.48
N ASP A 82 4.60 -2.57 -2.09
CA ASP A 82 6.00 -2.17 -2.23
C ASP A 82 6.64 -1.93 -0.85
N PRO A 83 7.61 -2.77 -0.43
CA PRO A 83 8.28 -2.62 0.86
C PRO A 83 8.88 -1.24 1.08
N ARG A 84 9.54 -0.67 0.06
CA ARG A 84 10.22 0.62 0.19
C ARG A 84 9.20 1.75 0.37
N LEU A 85 8.09 1.70 -0.34
CA LEU A 85 7.04 2.71 -0.19
C LEU A 85 6.32 2.59 1.15
N LEU A 86 6.05 1.38 1.65
CA LEU A 86 5.48 1.18 2.97
C LEU A 86 6.40 1.64 4.09
N GLU A 87 7.69 1.34 4.00
CA GLU A 87 8.69 1.82 4.95
C GLU A 87 8.76 3.35 4.96
N ARG A 88 8.81 3.98 3.78
CA ARG A 88 8.78 5.43 3.67
C ARG A 88 7.52 6.03 4.27
N LEU A 89 6.36 5.42 4.01
CA LEU A 89 5.08 5.86 4.57
C LEU A 89 5.06 5.77 6.11
N ALA A 90 5.70 4.74 6.68
CA ALA A 90 5.84 4.54 8.12
C ALA A 90 6.76 5.56 8.80
N GLU A 91 7.71 6.15 8.08
CA GLU A 91 8.62 7.19 8.59
C GLU A 91 8.00 8.58 8.67
N LEU A 92 6.93 8.85 7.90
CA LEU A 92 6.27 10.15 7.92
C LEU A 92 5.64 10.42 9.30
N PRO A 93 5.64 11.67 9.81
CA PRO A 93 4.87 12.05 11.00
C PRO A 93 3.36 11.96 10.73
N ASP A 94 2.52 11.92 11.77
CA ASP A 94 1.06 11.83 11.57
C ASP A 94 0.44 13.10 11.00
N SER A 95 0.97 14.28 11.35
CA SER A 95 0.54 15.61 10.89
C SER A 95 1.72 16.56 10.88
#